data_AF-A0A9K3PP01-F1
#
_entry.id   AF-A0A9K3PP01-F1
#
_cell.length_a   1.000
_cell.length_b   1.000
_cell.length_c   1.000
_cell.angle_alpha   90.00
_cell.angle_beta   90.00
_cell.angle_gamma   90.00
#
_symmetry.space_group_name_H-M   'P 1'
#
loop_
_entity.id
_entity.type
_entity.pdbx_description
1 polymer ?
#
loop_
_entity_poly.entity_id
_entity_poly.type
_entity_poly.pdbx_seq_one_letter_code
_entity_poly.pdbx_strand_id
1 'polypeptide(L)'
;MNLLISILTLSALFILFGLPVALIFGEEAERKNWEAAPSTLSLYNTDQVCLHEASDKILNCGNCGACSNVHDLHVYKRTSGTLTEIMTDCAKNDLLFVQDALQCLLQQSGLSMDCGKCWVENYKCNKNNCIQTCIKRRFFPFLPSWNDWKSELLDPCIACDEKLCGPAFVECAGANRRRAGIVSDIERDHDQEICDKVGWEWVLQEKLLLSSMKEHEKFHPNSEL
;
A
#
# COMPACT_ATOMS: atom_id res chain seq x y z
N MET A 1 -29.98 26.59 -26.55
CA MET A 1 -29.35 27.46 -25.55
C MET A 1 -29.86 27.21 -24.14
N ASN A 2 -31.19 27.21 -23.89
CA ASN A 2 -31.76 27.01 -22.54
C ASN A 2 -31.44 25.65 -21.90
N LEU A 3 -31.45 24.55 -22.65
CA LEU A 3 -31.14 23.22 -22.12
C LEU A 3 -29.69 23.10 -21.63
N LEU A 4 -28.73 23.67 -22.36
CA LEU A 4 -27.31 23.64 -21.98
C LEU A 4 -27.07 24.43 -20.69
N ILE A 5 -27.72 25.59 -20.54
CA ILE A 5 -27.63 26.43 -19.34
C ILE A 5 -28.26 25.71 -18.13
N SER A 6 -29.40 25.04 -18.30
CA SER A 6 -30.02 24.22 -17.26
C SER A 6 -29.13 23.05 -16.82
N ILE A 7 -28.46 22.38 -17.75
CA ILE A 7 -27.53 21.29 -17.43
C ILE A 7 -26.31 21.83 -16.65
N LEU A 8 -25.70 22.92 -17.12
CA LEU A 8 -24.53 23.50 -16.46
C LEU A 8 -24.86 24.01 -15.05
N THR A 9 -26.04 24.61 -14.85
CA THR A 9 -26.49 25.08 -13.53
C THR A 9 -26.79 23.93 -12.57
N LEU A 10 -27.43 22.85 -13.01
CA LEU A 10 -27.65 21.65 -12.20
C LEU A 10 -26.33 20.96 -11.83
N SER A 11 -25.40 20.84 -12.78
CA SER A 11 -24.06 20.29 -12.52
C SER A 11 -23.30 21.14 -11.51
N ALA A 12 -23.36 22.48 -11.64
CA ALA A 12 -22.71 23.38 -10.68
C ALA A 12 -23.33 23.26 -9.28
N LEU A 13 -24.66 23.16 -9.16
CA LEU A 13 -25.33 22.94 -7.87
C LEU A 13 -24.96 21.60 -7.25
N PHE A 14 -24.88 20.53 -8.05
CA PHE A 14 -24.43 19.23 -7.56
C PHE A 14 -22.98 19.28 -7.08
N ILE A 15 -22.08 19.93 -7.82
CA ILE A 15 -20.67 20.05 -7.43
C ILE A 15 -20.52 20.90 -6.15
N LEU A 16 -21.28 21.98 -6.01
CA LEU A 16 -21.17 22.91 -4.87
C LEU A 16 -21.83 22.38 -3.59
N PHE A 17 -22.93 21.62 -3.72
CA PHE A 17 -23.73 21.19 -2.56
C PHE A 17 -23.90 19.68 -2.48
N GLY A 18 -24.22 19.01 -3.58
CA GLY A 18 -24.48 17.56 -3.59
C GLY A 18 -23.24 16.72 -3.29
N LEU A 19 -22.12 17.01 -3.95
CA LEU A 19 -20.87 16.27 -3.80
C LEU A 19 -20.27 16.41 -2.40
N PRO A 20 -20.11 17.62 -1.81
CA PRO A 20 -19.65 17.75 -0.43
C PRO A 20 -20.53 17.00 0.57
N VAL A 21 -21.85 17.07 0.41
CA VAL A 21 -22.81 16.36 1.26
C VAL A 21 -22.61 14.84 1.14
N ALA A 22 -22.50 14.32 -0.08
CA ALA A 22 -22.25 12.90 -0.32
C ALA A 22 -20.93 12.42 0.29
N LEU A 23 -19.85 13.21 0.14
CA LEU A 23 -18.54 12.91 0.73
C LEU A 23 -18.59 12.90 2.26
N ILE A 24 -19.32 13.83 2.88
CA ILE A 24 -19.45 13.91 4.35
C ILE A 24 -20.23 12.72 4.90
N PHE A 25 -21.41 12.42 4.34
CA PHE A 25 -22.20 11.27 4.80
C PHE A 25 -21.55 9.93 4.47
N GLY A 26 -20.85 9.85 3.33
CA GLY A 26 -20.08 8.68 2.94
C GLY A 26 -18.93 8.40 3.89
N GLU A 27 -18.11 9.41 4.20
CA GLU A 27 -17.02 9.28 5.18
C GLU A 27 -17.54 8.86 6.57
N GLU A 28 -18.71 9.37 7.00
CA GLU A 28 -19.32 8.97 8.27
C GLU A 28 -19.71 7.47 8.31
N ALA A 29 -20.14 6.91 7.18
CA ALA A 29 -20.46 5.48 7.09
C ALA A 29 -19.17 4.63 7.12
N GLU A 30 -18.15 5.03 6.36
CA GLU A 30 -16.82 4.41 6.40
C GLU A 30 -16.24 4.46 7.82
N ARG A 31 -16.48 5.57 8.53
CA ARG A 31 -16.07 5.74 9.91
C ARG A 31 -16.63 4.70 10.85
N LYS A 32 -17.94 4.48 10.80
CA LYS A 32 -18.60 3.50 11.67
C LYS A 32 -18.08 2.09 11.42
N ASN A 33 -17.80 1.76 10.16
CA ASN A 33 -17.19 0.48 9.80
C ASN A 33 -15.77 0.36 10.37
N TRP A 34 -14.98 1.42 10.24
CA TRP A 34 -13.64 1.48 10.81
C TRP A 34 -13.65 1.38 12.35
N GLU A 35 -14.52 2.11 13.05
CA GLU A 35 -14.64 2.06 14.52
C GLU A 35 -15.02 0.65 15.01
N ALA A 36 -15.90 -0.03 14.28
CA ALA A 36 -16.34 -1.40 14.60
C ALA A 36 -15.30 -2.49 14.28
N ALA A 37 -14.31 -2.20 13.44
CA ALA A 37 -13.28 -3.17 13.07
C ALA A 37 -12.30 -3.44 14.23
N PRO A 38 -11.71 -4.65 14.30
CA PRO A 38 -10.67 -4.95 15.29
C PRO A 38 -9.38 -4.16 15.02
N SER A 39 -8.53 -4.04 16.03
CA SER A 39 -7.18 -3.50 15.86
C SER A 39 -6.32 -4.43 15.01
N THR A 40 -5.39 -3.86 14.24
CA THR A 40 -4.45 -4.59 13.38
C THR A 40 -3.01 -4.54 13.87
N LEU A 41 -2.73 -3.87 15.00
CA LEU A 41 -1.37 -3.70 15.53
C LEU A 41 -0.63 -5.03 15.73
N SER A 42 -1.32 -6.07 16.18
CA SER A 42 -0.74 -7.40 16.41
C SER A 42 -0.28 -8.12 15.13
N LEU A 43 -0.58 -7.57 13.95
CA LEU A 43 -0.15 -8.16 12.68
C LEU A 43 1.31 -7.84 12.34
N TYR A 44 1.90 -6.79 12.91
CA TYR A 44 3.14 -6.21 12.37
C TYR A 44 4.40 -6.54 13.16
N ASN A 45 4.33 -6.50 14.49
CA ASN A 45 5.39 -7.00 15.36
C ASN A 45 4.93 -8.28 16.07
N THR A 46 5.56 -9.41 15.71
CA THR A 46 5.20 -10.74 16.18
C THR A 46 6.44 -11.62 16.35
N ASP A 47 6.31 -12.68 17.17
CA ASP A 47 7.34 -13.70 17.32
C ASP A 47 7.43 -14.68 16.16
N GLN A 48 6.37 -14.76 15.36
CA GLN A 48 6.40 -15.52 14.13
C GLN A 48 7.28 -14.84 13.07
N VAL A 49 8.05 -15.61 12.30
CA VAL A 49 8.90 -15.09 11.23
C VAL A 49 8.79 -15.94 9.97
N CYS A 50 8.96 -15.31 8.82
CA CYS A 50 9.18 -15.95 7.53
C CYS A 50 10.68 -16.15 7.31
N LEU A 51 11.08 -17.38 7.03
CA LEU A 51 12.48 -17.74 6.74
C LEU A 51 12.70 -17.89 5.25
N HIS A 52 13.89 -17.53 4.80
CA HIS A 52 14.38 -17.94 3.50
C HIS A 52 14.60 -19.45 3.52
N GLU A 53 13.87 -20.18 2.67
CA GLU A 53 13.80 -21.65 2.66
C GLU A 53 15.19 -22.33 2.64
N ALA A 54 16.22 -21.65 2.13
CA ALA A 54 17.56 -22.19 2.00
C ALA A 54 18.53 -21.91 3.16
N SER A 55 18.20 -21.08 4.17
CA SER A 55 19.26 -20.61 5.10
C SER A 55 18.87 -20.19 6.53
N ASP A 56 17.68 -20.50 7.03
CA ASP A 56 17.19 -20.03 8.37
C ASP A 56 17.29 -18.51 8.57
N LYS A 57 17.42 -17.77 7.48
CA LYS A 57 17.57 -16.31 7.47
C LYS A 57 16.20 -15.65 7.43
N ILE A 58 15.96 -14.68 8.31
CA ILE A 58 14.65 -14.04 8.45
C ILE A 58 14.43 -12.99 7.35
N LEU A 59 13.35 -13.16 6.58
CA LEU A 59 12.87 -12.25 5.54
C LEU A 59 11.96 -11.17 6.12
N ASN A 60 10.96 -11.58 6.91
CA ASN A 60 9.99 -10.67 7.52
C ASN A 60 9.39 -11.29 8.78
N CYS A 61 8.87 -10.46 9.69
CA CYS A 61 7.98 -10.93 10.75
C CYS A 61 6.63 -11.38 10.17
N GLY A 62 6.01 -12.38 10.78
CA GLY A 62 4.75 -13.00 10.36
C GLY A 62 4.90 -14.09 9.30
N ASN A 63 3.76 -14.57 8.79
CA ASN A 63 3.72 -15.56 7.71
C ASN A 63 4.40 -15.06 6.42
N CYS A 64 4.98 -16.00 5.67
CA CYS A 64 5.38 -15.76 4.29
C CYS A 64 4.14 -15.55 3.39
N GLY A 65 4.33 -14.82 2.31
CA GLY A 65 3.33 -14.56 1.28
C GLY A 65 3.99 -14.10 -0.02
N ALA A 66 3.21 -13.57 -0.96
CA ALA A 66 3.67 -13.27 -2.32
C ALA A 66 4.85 -12.28 -2.38
N CYS A 67 4.94 -11.34 -1.43
CA CYS A 67 6.01 -10.35 -1.35
C CYS A 67 7.20 -10.81 -0.48
N SER A 68 7.18 -12.03 0.07
CA SER A 68 8.19 -12.54 1.01
C SER A 68 9.35 -13.18 0.26
N ASN A 69 10.03 -12.39 -0.59
CA ASN A 69 11.18 -12.82 -1.37
C ASN A 69 12.22 -11.69 -1.46
N VAL A 70 13.48 -12.05 -1.69
CA VAL A 70 14.60 -11.10 -1.69
C VAL A 70 14.39 -9.95 -2.67
N HIS A 71 13.82 -10.22 -3.85
CA HIS A 71 13.55 -9.20 -4.86
C HIS A 71 12.56 -8.12 -4.36
N ASP A 72 11.42 -8.51 -3.82
CA ASP A 72 10.40 -7.57 -3.35
C ASP A 72 10.81 -6.84 -2.07
N LEU A 73 11.56 -7.50 -1.18
CA LEU A 73 12.18 -6.83 -0.03
C LEU A 73 13.12 -5.71 -0.48
N HIS A 74 13.91 -5.95 -1.53
CA HIS A 74 14.75 -4.90 -2.12
C HIS A 74 13.95 -3.75 -2.72
N VAL A 75 12.84 -4.05 -3.38
CA VAL A 75 11.92 -3.03 -3.87
C VAL A 75 11.42 -2.21 -2.69
N TYR A 76 10.87 -2.83 -1.64
CA TYR A 76 10.41 -2.13 -0.43
C TYR A 76 11.47 -1.25 0.21
N LYS A 77 12.73 -1.69 0.26
CA LYS A 77 13.83 -0.88 0.82
C LYS A 77 14.13 0.33 -0.04
N ARG A 78 14.25 0.12 -1.36
CA ARG A 78 14.56 1.19 -2.33
C ARG A 78 13.42 2.21 -2.43
N THR A 79 12.17 1.77 -2.37
CA THR A 79 10.97 2.61 -2.47
C THR A 79 10.39 2.97 -1.10
N SER A 80 11.19 2.86 -0.02
CA SER A 80 10.76 3.10 1.36
C SER A 80 10.06 4.44 1.54
N GLY A 81 10.50 5.48 0.84
CA GLY A 81 9.91 6.82 0.84
C GLY A 81 8.98 7.17 -0.33
N THR A 82 8.65 6.23 -1.22
CA THR A 82 7.86 6.54 -2.44
C THR A 82 6.79 5.53 -2.81
N LEU A 83 6.80 4.31 -2.26
CA LEU A 83 5.88 3.26 -2.70
C LEU A 83 4.41 3.60 -2.45
N THR A 84 4.13 4.32 -1.35
CA THR A 84 2.79 4.83 -1.05
C THR A 84 2.30 5.72 -2.20
N GLU A 85 3.06 6.76 -2.55
CA GLU A 85 2.68 7.70 -3.60
C GLU A 85 2.60 7.02 -4.98
N ILE A 86 3.51 6.07 -5.28
CA ILE A 86 3.43 5.28 -6.52
C ILE A 86 2.07 4.57 -6.62
N MET A 87 1.66 3.86 -5.57
CA MET A 87 0.37 3.18 -5.57
C MET A 87 -0.81 4.17 -5.62
N THR A 88 -0.72 5.27 -4.87
CA THR A 88 -1.73 6.33 -4.88
C THR A 88 -1.92 6.94 -6.27
N ASP A 89 -0.84 7.20 -7.01
CA ASP A 89 -0.89 7.72 -8.37
C ASP A 89 -1.47 6.71 -9.37
N CYS A 90 -1.08 5.44 -9.26
CA CYS A 90 -1.68 4.38 -10.07
C CYS A 90 -3.18 4.20 -9.78
N ALA A 91 -3.59 4.22 -8.52
CA ALA A 91 -5.00 4.17 -8.11
C ALA A 91 -5.80 5.37 -8.63
N LYS A 92 -5.23 6.58 -8.53
CA LYS A 92 -5.85 7.80 -9.08
C LYS A 92 -6.09 7.68 -10.59
N ASN A 93 -5.12 7.16 -11.32
CA ASN A 93 -5.25 7.00 -12.77
C ASN A 93 -6.23 5.88 -13.16
N ASP A 94 -6.31 4.80 -12.38
CA ASP A 94 -7.36 3.78 -12.54
C ASP A 94 -8.76 4.38 -12.32
N LEU A 95 -8.93 5.20 -11.28
CA LEU A 95 -10.21 5.87 -10.97
C LEU A 95 -10.64 6.90 -12.01
N LEU A 96 -9.71 7.69 -12.55
CA LEU A 96 -10.02 8.83 -13.43
C LEU A 96 -9.93 8.52 -14.92
N PHE A 97 -9.02 7.61 -15.31
CA PHE A 97 -8.66 7.38 -16.71
C PHE A 97 -8.75 5.91 -17.14
N VAL A 98 -9.26 5.01 -16.27
CA VAL A 98 -9.43 3.57 -16.57
C VAL A 98 -8.11 2.93 -17.02
N GLN A 99 -7.02 3.25 -16.32
CA GLN A 99 -5.71 2.61 -16.51
C GLN A 99 -5.58 1.36 -15.64
N ASP A 100 -4.85 0.35 -16.11
CA ASP A 100 -4.55 -0.83 -15.30
C ASP A 100 -3.60 -0.48 -14.15
N ALA A 101 -4.15 -0.38 -12.94
CA ALA A 101 -3.39 -0.10 -11.72
C ALA A 101 -2.24 -1.09 -11.47
N LEU A 102 -2.41 -2.37 -11.85
CA LEU A 102 -1.38 -3.39 -11.68
C LEU A 102 -0.20 -3.11 -12.60
N GLN A 103 -0.49 -2.89 -13.89
CA GLN A 103 0.56 -2.59 -14.85
C GLN A 103 1.32 -1.32 -14.47
N CYS A 104 0.60 -0.26 -14.06
CA CYS A 104 1.20 0.97 -13.56
C CYS A 104 2.12 0.72 -12.36
N LEU A 105 1.62 -0.01 -11.34
CA LEU A 105 2.38 -0.30 -10.13
C LEU A 105 3.66 -1.09 -10.45
N LEU A 106 3.56 -2.14 -11.26
CA LEU A 106 4.70 -2.98 -11.63
C LEU A 106 5.78 -2.17 -12.37
N GLN A 107 5.37 -1.31 -13.30
CA GLN A 107 6.30 -0.47 -14.06
C GLN A 107 7.01 0.56 -13.18
N GLN A 108 6.32 1.16 -12.21
CA GLN A 108 6.88 2.24 -11.40
C GLN A 108 7.66 1.75 -10.16
N SER A 109 7.23 0.64 -9.55
CA SER A 109 7.86 0.09 -8.35
C SER A 109 8.93 -0.95 -8.65
N GLY A 110 8.73 -1.76 -9.69
CA GLY A 110 9.51 -2.96 -9.98
C GLY A 110 9.17 -4.17 -9.10
N LEU A 111 8.03 -4.16 -8.39
CA LEU A 111 7.52 -5.33 -7.66
C LEU A 111 7.33 -6.53 -8.59
N SER A 112 7.41 -7.73 -8.02
CA SER A 112 6.98 -8.95 -8.71
C SER A 112 5.48 -8.90 -9.03
N MET A 113 5.07 -9.69 -10.03
CA MET A 113 3.67 -9.78 -10.44
C MET A 113 2.76 -10.18 -9.27
N ASP A 114 3.14 -11.19 -8.50
CA ASP A 114 2.29 -11.71 -7.42
C ASP A 114 2.23 -10.75 -6.22
N CYS A 115 3.34 -10.08 -5.89
CA CYS A 115 3.32 -9.02 -4.90
C CYS A 115 2.46 -7.82 -5.35
N GLY A 116 2.59 -7.42 -6.62
CA GLY A 116 1.78 -6.35 -7.20
C GLY A 116 0.28 -6.63 -7.16
N LYS A 117 -0.13 -7.89 -7.36
CA LYS A 117 -1.54 -8.29 -7.21
C LYS A 117 -2.06 -8.04 -5.80
N CYS A 118 -1.29 -8.36 -4.75
CA CYS A 118 -1.68 -8.09 -3.37
C CYS A 118 -1.94 -6.59 -3.13
N TRP A 119 -1.08 -5.71 -3.66
CA TRP A 119 -1.27 -4.26 -3.59
C TRP A 119 -2.53 -3.78 -4.32
N VAL A 120 -2.82 -4.34 -5.49
CA VAL A 120 -4.02 -3.98 -6.27
C VAL A 120 -5.29 -4.50 -5.62
N GLU A 121 -5.28 -5.70 -5.02
CA GLU A 121 -6.41 -6.18 -4.22
C GLU A 121 -6.64 -5.32 -2.98
N ASN A 122 -5.56 -4.85 -2.31
CA ASN A 122 -5.69 -3.87 -1.23
C ASN A 122 -6.32 -2.56 -1.72
N TYR A 123 -5.87 -2.04 -2.87
CA TYR A 123 -6.48 -0.88 -3.51
C TYR A 123 -7.97 -1.09 -3.81
N LYS A 124 -8.37 -2.25 -4.36
CA LYS A 124 -9.79 -2.56 -4.63
C LYS A 124 -10.60 -2.60 -3.33
N CYS A 125 -10.03 -3.14 -2.25
CA CYS A 125 -10.65 -3.07 -0.93
C CYS A 125 -10.82 -1.61 -0.47
N ASN A 126 -9.80 -0.77 -0.62
CA ASN A 126 -9.86 0.66 -0.27
C ASN A 126 -10.93 1.40 -1.08
N LYS A 127 -11.07 1.09 -2.37
CA LYS A 127 -12.11 1.65 -3.23
C LYS A 127 -13.52 1.31 -2.73
N ASN A 128 -13.69 0.18 -2.06
CA ASN A 128 -14.99 -0.26 -1.56
C ASN A 128 -15.28 0.20 -0.12
N ASN A 129 -14.26 0.42 0.70
CA ASN A 129 -14.41 0.66 2.14
C ASN A 129 -13.96 2.04 2.63
N CYS A 130 -13.11 2.73 1.87
CA CYS A 130 -12.40 3.93 2.32
C CYS A 130 -12.38 5.05 1.27
N ILE A 131 -13.12 4.91 0.15
CA ILE A 131 -13.02 5.80 -1.00
C ILE A 131 -13.46 7.23 -0.69
N GLN A 132 -14.47 7.42 0.15
CA GLN A 132 -15.00 8.73 0.51
C GLN A 132 -13.98 9.47 1.37
N THR A 133 -13.44 8.80 2.39
CA THR A 133 -12.36 9.28 3.26
C THR A 133 -11.13 9.65 2.42
N CYS A 134 -10.70 8.77 1.52
CA CYS A 134 -9.51 8.97 0.70
C CYS A 134 -9.67 10.07 -0.37
N ILE A 135 -10.81 10.12 -1.08
CA ILE A 135 -11.09 11.20 -2.05
C ILE A 135 -11.14 12.55 -1.33
N LYS A 136 -11.84 12.61 -0.20
CA LYS A 136 -11.95 13.83 0.59
C LYS A 136 -10.59 14.30 1.09
N ARG A 137 -9.78 13.41 1.67
CA ARG A 137 -8.42 13.72 2.13
C ARG A 137 -7.53 14.25 1.00
N ARG A 138 -7.62 13.66 -0.20
CA ARG A 138 -6.76 13.99 -1.35
C ARG A 138 -7.20 15.24 -2.13
N PHE A 139 -8.50 15.37 -2.40
CA PHE A 139 -9.03 16.40 -3.31
C PHE A 139 -9.78 17.52 -2.60
N PHE A 140 -10.27 17.27 -1.40
CA PHE A 140 -11.06 18.21 -0.62
C PHE A 140 -10.51 18.36 0.82
N PRO A 141 -9.21 18.62 1.01
CA PRO A 141 -8.59 18.68 2.34
C PRO A 141 -9.15 19.82 3.21
N PHE A 142 -9.86 20.77 2.62
CA PHE A 142 -10.56 21.86 3.31
C PHE A 142 -11.93 21.43 3.87
N LEU A 143 -12.47 20.29 3.46
CA LEU A 143 -13.70 19.76 4.05
C LEU A 143 -13.37 19.13 5.41
N PRO A 144 -14.24 19.28 6.43
CA PRO A 144 -13.99 18.74 7.76
C PRO A 144 -13.97 17.22 7.70
N SER A 145 -12.80 16.58 7.73
CA SER A 145 -12.62 15.13 7.79
C SER A 145 -12.52 14.72 9.25
N TRP A 146 -13.12 13.59 9.64
CA TRP A 146 -12.98 12.97 10.97
C TRP A 146 -12.69 14.00 12.08
N ASN A 147 -13.68 14.83 12.41
CA ASN A 147 -13.55 16.11 13.15
C ASN A 147 -12.85 16.07 14.53
N ASP A 148 -12.26 14.96 14.93
CA ASP A 148 -11.43 14.76 16.12
C ASP A 148 -10.38 13.66 15.88
N TRP A 149 -9.74 13.61 14.71
CA TRP A 149 -8.68 12.62 14.47
C TRP A 149 -7.50 12.89 15.43
N LYS A 150 -7.43 12.09 16.52
CA LYS A 150 -6.51 12.27 17.66
C LYS A 150 -5.17 11.55 17.49
N SER A 151 -4.99 10.79 16.41
CA SER A 151 -3.72 10.11 16.16
C SER A 151 -2.82 11.04 15.35
N GLU A 152 -1.72 11.48 15.93
CA GLU A 152 -0.77 12.36 15.24
C GLU A 152 0.02 11.65 14.13
N LEU A 153 -0.08 10.31 14.02
CA LEU A 153 0.84 9.50 13.20
C LEU A 153 0.29 9.17 11.79
N LEU A 154 -1.00 8.81 11.67
CA LEU A 154 -1.60 8.39 10.38
C LEU A 154 -2.64 9.39 9.93
N ASP A 155 -2.79 9.62 8.62
CA ASP A 155 -3.97 10.32 8.12
C ASP A 155 -5.19 9.38 8.05
N PRO A 156 -6.43 9.91 8.04
CA PRO A 156 -7.63 9.08 8.10
C PRO A 156 -7.82 8.09 6.95
N CYS A 157 -7.31 8.38 5.75
CA CYS A 157 -7.39 7.45 4.62
C CYS A 157 -6.52 6.22 4.88
N ILE A 158 -5.27 6.44 5.29
CA ILE A 158 -4.34 5.35 5.63
C ILE A 158 -4.84 4.57 6.85
N ALA A 159 -5.39 5.25 7.86
CA ALA A 159 -5.98 4.58 9.00
C ALA A 159 -7.16 3.67 8.63
N CYS A 160 -8.00 4.11 7.68
CA CYS A 160 -9.09 3.30 7.14
C CYS A 160 -8.55 2.05 6.43
N ASP A 161 -7.60 2.24 5.52
CA ASP A 161 -6.90 1.17 4.79
C ASP A 161 -6.30 0.14 5.74
N GLU A 162 -5.47 0.58 6.70
CA GLU A 162 -4.74 -0.34 7.59
C GLU A 162 -5.64 -1.20 8.47
N LYS A 163 -6.85 -0.72 8.80
CA LYS A 163 -7.78 -1.43 9.67
C LYS A 163 -8.77 -2.31 8.91
N LEU A 164 -9.26 -1.84 7.76
CA LEU A 164 -10.29 -2.55 6.99
C LEU A 164 -9.71 -3.44 5.88
N CYS A 165 -8.60 -3.05 5.28
CA CYS A 165 -8.00 -3.71 4.11
C CYS A 165 -6.63 -4.32 4.40
N GLY A 166 -5.90 -3.75 5.36
CA GLY A 166 -4.61 -4.23 5.86
C GLY A 166 -4.55 -5.72 6.20
N PRO A 167 -5.55 -6.34 6.88
CA PRO A 167 -5.50 -7.76 7.23
C PRO A 167 -5.36 -8.68 6.01
N ALA A 168 -6.19 -8.48 4.98
CA ALA A 168 -6.16 -9.27 3.76
C ALA A 168 -4.89 -8.99 2.94
N PHE A 169 -4.44 -7.73 2.90
CA PHE A 169 -3.17 -7.38 2.26
C PHE A 169 -1.99 -8.09 2.92
N VAL A 170 -1.93 -8.08 4.25
CA VAL A 170 -0.88 -8.71 5.04
C VAL A 170 -0.87 -10.22 4.87
N GLU A 171 -2.04 -10.85 4.79
CA GLU A 171 -2.19 -12.28 4.49
C GLU A 171 -1.66 -12.62 3.09
N CYS A 172 -2.02 -11.84 2.07
CA CYS A 172 -1.56 -12.04 0.70
C CYS A 172 -0.05 -11.79 0.55
N ALA A 173 0.42 -10.64 1.03
CA ALA A 173 1.77 -10.15 0.80
C ALA A 173 2.79 -10.91 1.66
N GLY A 174 2.43 -11.27 2.90
CA GLY A 174 3.35 -11.75 3.92
C GLY A 174 4.28 -10.63 4.40
N ALA A 175 5.13 -10.12 3.50
CA ALA A 175 6.01 -9.00 3.73
C ALA A 175 5.39 -7.67 3.26
N ASN A 176 5.54 -6.65 4.10
CA ASN A 176 5.39 -5.23 3.76
C ASN A 176 6.53 -4.46 4.44
N ARG A 177 6.61 -3.15 4.25
CA ARG A 177 7.71 -2.33 4.85
C ARG A 177 7.85 -2.56 6.35
N ARG A 178 6.74 -2.57 7.11
CA ARG A 178 6.71 -2.83 8.56
C ARG A 178 7.28 -4.19 8.93
N ARG A 179 6.75 -5.25 8.32
CA ARG A 179 7.18 -6.63 8.56
C ARG A 179 8.60 -6.91 8.08
N ALA A 180 9.09 -6.12 7.13
CA ALA A 180 10.47 -6.16 6.64
C ALA A 180 11.44 -5.29 7.47
N GLY A 181 10.99 -4.63 8.55
CA GLY A 181 11.84 -3.78 9.38
C GLY A 181 12.28 -2.48 8.68
N ILE A 182 11.44 -1.94 7.81
CA ILE A 182 11.72 -0.75 7.00
C ILE A 182 10.85 0.40 7.50
N VAL A 183 11.50 1.43 8.05
CA VAL A 183 10.86 2.74 8.31
C VAL A 183 10.57 3.42 6.97
N SER A 184 9.36 3.98 6.84
CA SER A 184 8.80 4.49 5.59
C SER A 184 8.38 5.97 5.67
N ASP A 185 7.82 6.49 4.58
CA ASP A 185 7.16 7.80 4.49
C ASP A 185 5.89 7.95 5.35
N ILE A 186 5.38 6.86 5.91
CA ILE A 186 4.24 6.87 6.82
C ILE A 186 4.75 6.67 8.26
N GLU A 187 4.51 7.66 9.10
CA GLU A 187 4.90 7.72 10.53
C GLU A 187 4.09 6.72 11.36
N ARG A 188 4.74 5.99 12.27
CA ARG A 188 4.14 4.90 13.06
C ARG A 188 4.86 4.67 14.39
N ASP A 189 4.26 3.87 15.28
CA ASP A 189 4.95 3.39 16.47
C ASP A 189 6.03 2.37 16.10
N HIS A 190 7.30 2.79 16.17
CA HIS A 190 8.42 1.95 15.77
C HIS A 190 8.61 0.71 16.66
N ASP A 191 8.27 0.81 17.94
CA ASP A 191 8.47 -0.29 18.88
C ASP A 191 7.39 -1.37 18.72
N GLN A 192 6.18 -0.96 18.31
CA GLN A 192 5.03 -1.86 18.19
C GLN A 192 4.76 -2.36 16.77
N GLU A 193 5.18 -1.61 15.74
CA GLU A 193 4.76 -1.88 14.37
C GLU A 193 5.90 -2.21 13.40
N ILE A 194 7.16 -2.04 13.80
CA ILE A 194 8.32 -2.33 12.94
C ILE A 194 9.01 -3.61 13.42
N CYS A 195 9.17 -4.56 12.51
CA CYS A 195 9.90 -5.80 12.80
C CYS A 195 11.39 -5.52 12.99
N ASP A 196 11.95 -5.97 14.11
CA ASP A 196 13.38 -5.83 14.45
C ASP A 196 14.21 -7.08 14.13
N LYS A 197 13.58 -8.15 13.63
CA LYS A 197 14.20 -9.48 13.43
C LYS A 197 14.79 -9.71 12.04
N VAL A 198 14.57 -8.79 11.10
CA VAL A 198 14.99 -8.97 9.69
C VAL A 198 16.50 -8.82 9.53
N GLY A 199 17.13 -9.84 8.96
CA GLY A 199 18.58 -9.84 8.70
C GLY A 199 18.96 -9.05 7.44
N TRP A 200 18.91 -7.72 7.45
CA TRP A 200 19.18 -6.95 6.22
C TRP A 200 20.56 -7.18 5.59
N GLU A 201 21.58 -7.52 6.38
CA GLU A 201 22.92 -7.82 5.89
C GLU A 201 22.90 -8.88 4.77
N TRP A 202 22.18 -9.97 4.98
CA TRP A 202 22.15 -11.07 4.02
C TRP A 202 21.25 -10.77 2.82
N VAL A 203 20.13 -10.08 3.04
CA VAL A 203 19.21 -9.68 1.96
C VAL A 203 19.98 -8.86 0.93
N LEU A 204 20.79 -7.91 1.42
CA LEU A 204 21.62 -7.06 0.56
C LEU A 204 22.74 -7.83 -0.16
N GLN A 205 23.34 -8.82 0.48
CA GLN A 205 24.41 -9.63 -0.09
C GLN A 205 23.92 -10.53 -1.23
N GLU A 206 22.75 -11.13 -1.10
CA GLU A 206 22.20 -12.05 -2.10
C GLU A 206 21.91 -11.35 -3.43
N LYS A 207 21.48 -10.09 -3.40
CA LYS A 207 21.33 -9.30 -4.64
C LYS A 207 22.65 -9.06 -5.34
N LEU A 208 23.75 -8.83 -4.62
CA LEU A 208 25.07 -8.67 -5.24
C LEU A 208 25.49 -9.97 -5.92
N LEU A 209 25.24 -11.12 -5.29
CA LEU A 209 25.51 -12.43 -5.88
C LEU A 209 24.67 -12.65 -7.14
N LEU A 210 23.35 -12.43 -7.08
CA LEU A 210 22.45 -12.56 -8.24
C LEU A 210 22.84 -11.62 -9.39
N SER A 211 23.24 -10.39 -9.10
CA SER A 211 23.73 -9.44 -10.11
C SER A 211 25.03 -9.91 -10.76
N SER A 212 25.99 -10.42 -9.96
CA SER A 212 27.26 -10.94 -10.48
C SER A 212 27.09 -12.18 -11.36
N MET A 213 26.15 -13.07 -11.02
CA MET A 213 25.83 -14.27 -11.81
C MET A 213 25.22 -13.91 -13.16
N LYS A 214 24.28 -12.94 -13.18
CA LYS A 214 23.66 -12.44 -14.42
C LYS A 214 24.67 -11.75 -15.33
N GLU A 215 25.63 -11.02 -14.77
CA GLU A 215 26.73 -10.46 -15.56
C GLU A 215 27.61 -11.58 -16.14
N HIS A 216 27.98 -12.59 -15.35
CA HIS A 216 28.77 -13.72 -15.83
C HIS A 216 28.08 -14.50 -16.96
N GLU A 217 26.77 -14.78 -16.83
CA GLU A 217 25.97 -15.46 -17.87
C GLU A 217 25.90 -14.65 -19.18
N LYS A 218 25.84 -13.31 -19.07
CA LYS A 218 25.89 -12.42 -20.23
C LYS A 218 27.23 -12.49 -20.98
N PHE A 219 28.34 -12.74 -20.27
CA PHE A 219 29.67 -12.84 -20.88
C PHE A 219 30.03 -14.27 -21.32
N HIS A 220 29.38 -15.29 -20.76
CA HIS A 220 29.62 -16.71 -21.06
C HIS A 220 28.30 -17.49 -21.28
N PRO A 221 27.57 -17.23 -22.37
CA PRO A 221 26.26 -17.87 -22.62
C PRO A 221 26.34 -19.37 -22.92
N ASN A 222 27.54 -19.91 -23.19
CA ASN A 222 27.75 -21.31 -23.59
C ASN A 222 28.72 -22.08 -22.67
N SER A 223 28.91 -21.67 -21.41
CA SER A 223 29.65 -22.52 -20.47
C SER A 223 28.74 -23.63 -19.96
N GLU A 224 28.54 -24.66 -20.78
CA GLU A 224 27.97 -25.94 -20.35
C GLU A 224 28.93 -26.60 -19.36
N LEU A 225 28.37 -27.09 -18.25
CA LEU A 225 29.02 -27.90 -17.22
C LEU A 225 29.04 -29.37 -17.67
#